data_AF-K1JGB9-F1
#
_entry.id   AF-K1JGB9-F1
#
_cell.length_a   1.000
_cell.length_b   1.000
_cell.length_c   1.000
_cell.angle_alpha   90.00
_cell.angle_beta   90.00
_cell.angle_gamma   90.00
#
_symmetry.space_group_name_H-M   'P 1'
#
loop_
_entity.id
_entity.type
_entity.pdbx_description
1 polymer ?
#
loop_
_entity_poly.entity_id
_entity_poly.type
_entity_poly.pdbx_seq_one_letter_code
_entity_poly.pdbx_strand_id
1 'polypeptide(L)'
;MCDHTSPRCDHTTAAKLGIELVEAHPDLMPGVLFFGCQRHKATITLETCRRNWDEAHARRGPDDLDRRAACRSCTIGQHLHSTDATDAAEWADVRRPGECVRCARVGLRLVSTTGECVSCWNRRREAERGRNARGRPPMFPHTMTPRRVGLVVDGKPAFRRFLAHHEGEAVSVALRQVDGAKFHNLQPGAAAWNAKACRFEYRCSKHPGEFGALRELVSGDGTVEYICPVCSPGRAVGLPVARVEAATSIMQGEFMAAACEDAQEVWTPTAHVCDRCEHYPIQVRRRPRGAVEAQCPLCDQE
;
A
#
# COMPACT_ATOMS: atom_id res chain seq x y z
N MET A 1 18.24 35.15 -11.05
CA MET A 1 17.21 35.06 -12.10
C MET A 1 17.25 33.64 -12.62
N CYS A 2 16.26 32.83 -12.26
CA CYS A 2 16.19 31.44 -12.71
C CYS A 2 15.60 31.41 -14.12
N ASP A 3 16.35 30.83 -15.05
CA ASP A 3 15.99 30.67 -16.45
C ASP A 3 14.81 29.69 -16.59
N HIS A 4 13.76 30.11 -17.30
CA HIS A 4 12.44 29.46 -17.34
C HIS A 4 12.34 28.30 -18.35
N THR A 5 13.46 27.68 -18.72
CA THR A 5 13.53 26.68 -19.80
C THR A 5 13.76 25.23 -19.34
N SER A 6 13.82 24.95 -18.02
CA SER A 6 13.80 23.58 -17.49
C SER A 6 12.37 23.08 -17.22
N PRO A 7 12.09 21.77 -17.38
CA PRO A 7 10.73 21.23 -17.35
C PRO A 7 10.10 21.48 -15.97
N ARG A 8 9.12 22.39 -15.96
CA ARG A 8 8.12 22.70 -14.93
C ARG A 8 8.45 22.16 -13.53
N CYS A 9 8.99 23.03 -12.68
CA CYS A 9 9.02 22.77 -11.23
C CYS A 9 7.59 22.56 -10.70
N ASP A 10 7.33 21.34 -10.23
CA ASP A 10 6.07 20.76 -9.76
C ASP A 10 5.50 21.38 -8.45
N HIS A 11 5.70 22.68 -8.20
CA HIS A 11 5.24 23.34 -6.97
C HIS A 11 3.72 23.18 -6.75
N THR A 12 2.95 23.23 -7.84
CA THR A 12 1.49 23.03 -7.82
C THR A 12 1.10 21.58 -7.47
N THR A 13 1.90 20.60 -7.90
CA THR A 13 1.69 19.17 -7.62
C THR A 13 2.08 18.85 -6.17
N ALA A 14 3.19 19.42 -5.68
CA ALA A 14 3.61 19.31 -4.29
C ALA A 14 2.54 19.85 -3.32
N ALA A 15 1.96 21.01 -3.62
CA ALA A 15 0.88 21.60 -2.82
C ALA A 15 -0.38 20.70 -2.78
N LYS A 16 -0.72 20.05 -3.90
CA LYS A 16 -1.85 19.09 -3.97
C LYS A 16 -1.62 17.83 -3.15
N LEU A 17 -0.36 17.43 -2.98
CA LEU A 17 0.06 16.31 -2.12
C LEU A 17 0.16 16.71 -0.64
N GLY A 18 -0.14 17.97 -0.30
CA GLY A 18 0.01 18.48 1.06
C GLY A 18 1.48 18.60 1.50
N ILE A 19 2.41 18.70 0.55
CA ILE A 19 3.83 18.91 0.83
C ILE A 19 4.05 20.40 1.00
N GLU A 20 4.42 20.80 2.21
CA GLU A 20 4.79 22.18 2.52
C GLU A 20 6.23 22.44 2.07
N LEU A 21 6.38 23.40 1.16
CA LEU A 21 7.67 23.88 0.68
C LEU A 21 8.05 25.14 1.45
N VAL A 22 9.19 25.12 2.11
CA VAL A 22 9.68 26.20 2.96
C VAL A 22 11.09 26.61 2.56
N GLU A 23 11.39 27.90 2.68
CA GLU A 23 12.75 28.41 2.56
C GLU A 23 13.49 28.18 3.89
N ALA A 24 14.11 27.00 4.05
CA ALA A 24 14.71 26.59 5.31
C ALA A 24 16.04 27.30 5.62
N HIS A 25 16.75 27.79 4.60
CA HIS A 25 18.10 28.36 4.71
C HIS A 25 18.27 29.62 3.85
N PRO A 26 17.52 30.71 4.13
CA PRO A 26 17.55 31.92 3.30
C PRO A 26 18.94 32.58 3.23
N ASP A 27 19.74 32.47 4.29
CA ASP A 27 21.08 33.08 4.35
C ASP A 27 22.14 32.31 3.53
N LEU A 28 21.94 31.01 3.31
CA LEU A 28 22.91 30.13 2.62
C LEU A 28 22.46 29.79 1.19
N MET A 29 21.17 29.62 0.98
CA MET A 29 20.56 29.19 -0.28
C MET A 29 19.28 29.99 -0.54
N PRO A 30 19.41 31.31 -0.81
CA PRO A 30 18.26 32.18 -1.01
C PRO A 30 17.43 31.73 -2.23
N GLY A 31 16.10 31.68 -2.05
CA GLY A 31 15.14 31.27 -3.07
C GLY A 31 15.03 29.76 -3.29
N VAL A 32 15.73 28.94 -2.53
CA VAL A 32 15.65 27.47 -2.63
C VAL A 32 14.61 26.92 -1.65
N LEU A 33 13.64 26.20 -2.20
CA LEU A 33 12.57 25.59 -1.42
C LEU A 33 12.90 24.15 -1.02
N PHE A 34 12.64 23.84 0.24
CA PHE A 34 12.85 22.54 0.84
C PHE A 34 11.55 21.97 1.40
N PHE A 35 11.48 20.64 1.53
CA PHE A 35 10.41 19.97 2.25
C PHE A 35 10.97 18.84 3.14
N GLY A 36 10.22 18.46 4.17
CA GLY A 36 10.56 17.34 5.03
C GLY A 36 10.28 15.99 4.37
N CYS A 37 11.32 15.27 3.96
CA CYS A 37 11.20 13.90 3.47
C CYS A 37 11.12 12.92 4.65
N GLN A 38 9.95 12.30 4.84
CA GLN A 38 9.73 11.33 5.93
C GLN A 38 10.55 10.04 5.75
N ARG A 39 10.81 9.61 4.51
CA ARG A 39 11.58 8.38 4.23
C ARG A 39 13.05 8.51 4.62
N HIS A 40 13.66 9.66 4.32
CA HIS A 40 15.05 9.93 4.67
C HIS A 40 15.22 10.66 6.01
N LYS A 41 14.13 11.07 6.66
CA LYS A 41 14.13 11.90 7.87
C LYS A 41 15.01 13.15 7.71
N ALA A 42 14.91 13.79 6.54
CA ALA A 42 15.76 14.91 6.16
C ALA A 42 14.95 15.99 5.42
N THR A 43 15.40 17.23 5.51
CA THR A 43 14.85 18.36 4.76
C THR A 43 15.60 18.45 3.43
N ILE A 44 14.90 18.22 2.31
CA ILE A 44 15.52 18.09 0.98
C ILE A 44 14.82 18.97 -0.05
N THR A 45 15.49 19.27 -1.16
CA THR A 45 14.91 19.97 -2.31
C THR A 45 14.13 19.01 -3.21
N LEU A 46 13.21 19.54 -4.03
CA LEU A 46 12.50 18.76 -5.05
C LEU A 46 13.47 18.12 -6.06
N GLU A 47 14.56 18.81 -6.39
CA GLU A 47 15.61 18.29 -7.26
C GLU A 47 16.35 17.10 -6.63
N THR A 48 16.66 17.20 -5.34
CA THR A 48 17.25 16.07 -4.58
C THR A 48 16.30 14.89 -4.53
N CYS A 49 15.00 15.14 -4.34
CA CYS A 49 13.97 14.11 -4.39
C CYS A 49 13.92 13.42 -5.76
N ARG A 50 13.97 14.18 -6.86
CA ARG A 50 14.03 13.66 -8.24
C ARG A 50 15.26 12.78 -8.45
N ARG A 51 16.45 13.27 -8.11
CA ARG A 51 17.69 12.47 -8.21
C ARG A 51 17.64 11.20 -7.38
N ASN A 52 17.09 11.25 -6.17
CA ASN A 52 16.93 10.06 -5.33
C ASN A 52 15.96 9.06 -5.96
N TRP A 53 14.86 9.54 -6.54
CA TRP A 53 13.89 8.74 -7.28
C TRP A 53 14.52 8.07 -8.51
N ASP A 54 15.20 8.85 -9.35
CA ASP A 54 15.80 8.35 -10.59
C ASP A 54 16.88 7.31 -10.29
N GLU A 55 17.76 7.57 -9.32
CA GLU A 55 18.79 6.61 -8.94
C GLU A 55 18.23 5.35 -8.27
N ALA A 56 17.10 5.45 -7.56
CA ALA A 56 16.42 4.29 -7.01
C ALA A 56 15.81 3.40 -8.10
N HIS A 57 15.34 4.00 -9.20
CA HIS A 57 14.72 3.28 -10.32
C HIS A 57 15.72 2.86 -11.41
N ALA A 58 16.93 3.41 -11.39
CA ALA A 58 18.04 2.88 -12.17
C ALA A 58 18.34 1.44 -11.72
N ARG A 59 18.15 0.46 -12.60
CA ARG A 59 18.37 -0.97 -12.31
C ARG A 59 19.80 -1.17 -11.78
N ARG A 60 19.93 -1.62 -10.53
CA ARG A 60 21.20 -2.05 -9.94
C ARG A 60 21.09 -3.51 -9.50
N GLY A 61 22.23 -4.20 -9.57
CA GLY A 61 22.34 -5.63 -9.29
C GLY A 61 22.06 -6.00 -7.82
N PRO A 62 22.05 -7.30 -7.52
CA PRO A 62 21.66 -7.85 -6.22
C PRO A 62 22.57 -7.48 -5.04
N ASP A 63 23.75 -6.92 -5.29
CA ASP A 63 24.73 -6.58 -4.23
C ASP A 63 24.60 -5.14 -3.70
N ASP A 64 23.76 -4.30 -4.30
CA ASP A 64 23.53 -2.94 -3.84
C ASP A 64 22.30 -2.89 -2.91
N LEU A 65 22.55 -2.96 -1.59
CA LEU A 65 21.59 -2.48 -0.58
C LEU A 65 21.41 -0.98 -0.78
N ASP A 66 20.57 -0.62 -1.74
CA ASP A 66 20.42 0.74 -2.19
C ASP A 66 19.85 1.58 -1.05
N ARG A 67 20.64 2.53 -0.53
CA ARG A 67 20.18 3.54 0.44
C ARG A 67 18.96 4.33 -0.04
N ARG A 68 18.65 4.26 -1.34
CA ARG A 68 17.50 4.88 -2.02
C ARG A 68 16.38 3.89 -2.33
N ALA A 69 16.47 2.62 -1.90
CA ALA A 69 15.39 1.64 -2.01
C ALA A 69 14.07 2.17 -1.45
N ALA A 70 14.14 2.96 -0.37
CA ALA A 70 12.97 3.62 0.21
C ALA A 70 12.27 4.61 -0.74
N CYS A 71 12.95 5.09 -1.79
CA CYS A 71 12.39 5.95 -2.83
C CYS A 71 11.65 5.18 -3.93
N ARG A 72 11.93 3.89 -4.16
CA ARG A 72 11.22 3.08 -5.19
C ARG A 72 9.72 3.07 -4.97
N SER A 73 9.34 2.87 -3.70
CA SER A 73 7.95 2.83 -3.26
C SER A 73 7.43 4.13 -2.66
N CYS A 74 8.09 5.25 -2.96
CA CYS A 74 7.74 6.53 -2.38
C CYS A 74 6.65 7.20 -3.22
N THR A 75 5.45 7.30 -2.67
CA THR A 75 4.32 8.00 -3.30
C THR A 75 4.58 9.46 -3.65
N ILE A 76 5.40 10.16 -2.88
CA ILE A 76 5.82 11.53 -3.22
C ILE A 76 6.58 11.51 -4.54
N GLY A 77 7.58 10.64 -4.66
CA GLY A 77 8.34 10.49 -5.91
C GLY A 77 7.47 9.97 -7.05
N GLN A 78 6.53 9.07 -6.76
CA GLN A 78 5.59 8.56 -7.75
C GLN A 78 4.72 9.69 -8.33
N HIS A 79 4.22 10.61 -7.52
CA HIS A 79 3.41 11.72 -8.03
C HIS A 79 4.21 12.86 -8.65
N LEU A 80 5.42 13.12 -8.16
CA LEU A 80 6.23 14.26 -8.60
C LEU A 80 7.19 13.91 -9.75
N HIS A 81 7.58 12.65 -9.87
CA HIS A 81 8.70 12.25 -10.72
C HIS A 81 8.38 11.08 -11.64
N SER A 82 7.36 10.26 -11.32
CA SER A 82 6.86 9.27 -12.28
C SER A 82 6.33 10.00 -13.50
N THR A 83 6.95 9.76 -14.65
CA THR A 83 6.40 10.12 -15.96
C THR A 83 5.14 9.32 -16.28
N ASP A 84 4.96 8.20 -15.59
CA ASP A 84 4.02 7.13 -15.91
C ASP A 84 2.62 7.35 -15.33
N ALA A 85 2.22 8.59 -15.04
CA ALA A 85 0.83 8.89 -14.66
C ALA A 85 -0.17 8.60 -15.80
N THR A 86 0.33 8.34 -17.02
CA THR A 86 -0.44 7.98 -18.22
C THR A 86 -0.16 6.60 -18.76
N ASP A 87 0.73 5.81 -18.16
CA ASP A 87 0.85 4.41 -18.57
C ASP A 87 -0.20 3.63 -17.79
N ALA A 88 -1.40 3.58 -18.37
CA ALA A 88 -2.16 2.35 -18.35
C ALA A 88 -1.30 1.29 -19.05
N ALA A 89 -0.20 0.88 -18.40
CA ALA A 89 0.54 -0.29 -18.80
C ALA A 89 -0.52 -1.38 -18.92
N GLU A 90 -0.56 -2.08 -20.05
CA GLU A 90 -1.34 -3.29 -20.17
C GLU A 90 -0.76 -4.30 -19.16
N TRP A 91 -1.18 -4.19 -17.90
CA TRP A 91 -0.73 -5.06 -16.84
C TRP A 91 -1.51 -6.35 -17.06
N ALA A 92 -0.83 -7.34 -17.64
CA ALA A 92 -1.38 -8.68 -17.72
C ALA A 92 -1.51 -9.23 -16.29
N ASP A 93 -2.66 -9.84 -15.95
CA ASP A 93 -2.71 -10.61 -14.70
C ASP A 93 -1.79 -11.83 -14.84
N VAL A 94 -0.55 -11.70 -14.37
CA VAL A 94 0.49 -12.74 -14.47
C VAL A 94 0.31 -13.86 -13.45
N ARG A 95 -0.75 -13.83 -12.63
CA ARG A 95 -1.08 -14.96 -11.75
C ARG A 95 -1.47 -16.17 -12.56
N ARG A 96 -1.20 -17.33 -11.97
CA ARG A 96 -1.53 -18.61 -12.62
C ARG A 96 -3.05 -18.75 -12.66
N PRO A 97 -3.65 -19.09 -13.82
CA PRO A 97 -5.05 -19.47 -13.88
C PRO A 97 -5.37 -20.55 -12.83
N GLY A 98 -6.44 -20.35 -12.06
CA GLY A 98 -6.82 -21.30 -11.01
C GLY A 98 -6.06 -21.16 -9.68
N GLU A 99 -5.31 -20.07 -9.46
CA GLU A 99 -4.70 -19.75 -8.16
C GLU A 99 -5.73 -19.18 -7.16
N CYS A 100 -5.81 -19.77 -5.96
CA CYS A 100 -6.68 -19.29 -4.88
C CYS A 100 -6.18 -17.97 -4.27
N VAL A 101 -7.02 -16.93 -4.16
CA VAL A 101 -6.62 -15.63 -3.55
C VAL A 101 -6.18 -15.71 -2.08
N ARG A 102 -6.62 -16.75 -1.34
CA ARG A 102 -6.36 -16.89 0.10
C ARG A 102 -5.14 -17.77 0.39
N CYS A 103 -5.09 -18.96 -0.21
CA CYS A 103 -4.05 -19.94 0.07
C CYS A 103 -3.06 -20.16 -1.07
N ALA A 104 -3.26 -19.48 -2.20
CA ALA A 104 -2.42 -19.52 -3.40
C ALA A 104 -2.13 -20.89 -4.02
N ARG A 105 -2.82 -21.93 -3.57
CA ARG A 105 -2.78 -23.23 -4.21
C ARG A 105 -3.35 -23.11 -5.63
N VAL A 106 -2.66 -23.76 -6.56
CA VAL A 106 -3.01 -23.86 -7.99
C VAL A 106 -3.59 -25.24 -8.29
N GLY A 107 -4.23 -25.38 -9.47
CA GLY A 107 -4.81 -26.66 -9.91
C GLY A 107 -6.04 -27.10 -9.12
N LEU A 108 -6.65 -26.18 -8.37
CA LEU A 108 -7.87 -26.42 -7.61
C LEU A 108 -9.08 -25.84 -8.32
N ARG A 109 -10.26 -26.44 -8.10
CA ARG A 109 -11.52 -25.80 -8.45
C ARG A 109 -11.69 -24.54 -7.62
N LEU A 110 -11.75 -23.40 -8.31
CA LEU A 110 -12.07 -22.11 -7.70
C LEU A 110 -13.57 -21.85 -7.70
N VAL A 111 -14.03 -21.13 -6.68
CA VAL A 111 -15.34 -20.50 -6.65
C VAL A 111 -15.24 -19.21 -7.46
N SER A 112 -15.90 -19.16 -8.60
CA SER A 112 -15.76 -18.06 -9.58
C SER A 112 -16.09 -16.69 -9.00
N THR A 113 -17.02 -16.60 -8.05
CA THR A 113 -17.43 -15.34 -7.44
C THR A 113 -16.42 -14.76 -6.45
N THR A 114 -15.59 -15.59 -5.80
CA THR A 114 -14.65 -15.14 -4.77
C THR A 114 -13.19 -15.35 -5.16
N GLY A 115 -12.90 -16.17 -6.16
CA GLY A 115 -11.53 -16.54 -6.52
C GLY A 115 -10.84 -17.43 -5.48
N GLU A 116 -11.60 -18.00 -4.53
CA GLU A 116 -11.10 -18.90 -3.50
C GLU A 116 -11.24 -20.37 -3.93
N CYS A 117 -10.36 -21.26 -3.46
CA CYS A 117 -10.60 -22.70 -3.62
C CYS A 117 -11.76 -23.17 -2.73
N VAL A 118 -12.38 -24.29 -3.10
CA VAL A 118 -13.52 -24.88 -2.35
C VAL A 118 -13.21 -25.08 -0.87
N SER A 119 -11.97 -25.47 -0.53
CA SER A 119 -11.56 -25.65 0.87
C SER A 119 -11.56 -24.34 1.65
N CYS A 120 -10.99 -23.26 1.11
CA CYS A 120 -10.98 -21.94 1.75
C CYS A 120 -12.39 -21.38 1.86
N TRP A 121 -13.21 -21.55 0.83
CA TRP A 121 -14.61 -21.13 0.84
C TRP A 121 -15.42 -21.86 1.92
N ASN A 122 -15.25 -23.19 2.04
CA ASN A 122 -15.90 -23.98 3.08
C ASN A 122 -15.46 -23.53 4.47
N ARG A 123 -14.15 -23.32 4.70
CA ARG A 123 -13.63 -22.84 6.00
C ARG A 123 -14.19 -21.48 6.41
N ARG A 124 -14.37 -20.55 5.46
CA ARG A 124 -15.06 -19.28 5.69
C ARG A 124 -16.51 -19.51 6.12
N ARG A 125 -17.23 -20.38 5.42
CA ARG A 125 -18.63 -20.75 5.74
C ARG A 125 -18.77 -21.46 7.08
N GLU A 126 -17.82 -22.31 7.46
CA GLU A 126 -17.78 -22.94 8.78
C GLU A 126 -17.60 -21.89 9.89
N ALA A 127 -16.75 -20.89 9.66
CA ALA A 127 -16.57 -19.77 10.59
C ALA A 127 -17.86 -18.93 10.72
N GLU A 128 -18.51 -18.57 9.60
CA GLU A 128 -19.78 -17.84 9.58
C GLU A 128 -20.90 -18.59 10.32
N ARG A 129 -20.94 -19.92 10.19
CA ARG A 129 -21.94 -20.78 10.85
C ARG A 129 -21.57 -21.14 12.29
N GLY A 130 -20.33 -20.89 12.71
CA GLY A 130 -19.78 -21.33 13.99
C GLY A 130 -19.68 -22.85 14.15
N ARG A 131 -19.85 -23.62 13.07
CA ARG A 131 -19.84 -25.10 13.09
C ARG A 131 -19.21 -25.66 11.83
N ASN A 132 -18.38 -26.69 11.99
CA ASN A 132 -17.77 -27.45 10.92
C ASN A 132 -18.73 -28.50 10.32
N ALA A 133 -18.29 -29.20 9.28
CA ALA A 133 -19.08 -30.26 8.64
C ALA A 133 -19.54 -31.40 9.58
N ARG A 134 -18.93 -31.54 10.77
CA ARG A 134 -19.29 -32.52 11.82
C ARG A 134 -20.08 -31.91 12.97
N GLY A 135 -20.55 -30.66 12.82
CA GLY A 135 -21.35 -29.95 13.84
C GLY A 135 -20.56 -29.41 15.04
N ARG A 136 -19.22 -29.49 15.03
CA ARG A 136 -18.36 -28.98 16.12
C ARG A 136 -17.82 -27.58 15.80
N PRO A 137 -17.38 -26.79 16.79
CA PRO A 137 -16.71 -25.52 16.52
C PRO A 137 -15.51 -25.68 15.58
N PRO A 138 -15.28 -24.75 14.63
CA PRO A 138 -14.13 -24.78 13.74
C PRO A 138 -12.83 -24.53 14.53
N MET A 139 -11.80 -25.36 14.30
CA MET A 139 -10.49 -25.20 14.96
C MET A 139 -9.68 -24.02 14.43
N PHE A 140 -9.78 -23.73 13.13
CA PHE A 140 -9.09 -22.64 12.46
C PHE A 140 -10.09 -21.84 11.62
N PRO A 141 -10.93 -21.01 12.25
CA PRO A 141 -11.91 -20.22 11.52
C PRO A 141 -11.22 -19.15 10.67
N HIS A 142 -11.59 -19.06 9.39
CA HIS A 142 -11.23 -17.91 8.56
C HIS A 142 -12.20 -16.77 8.85
N THR A 143 -11.84 -15.92 9.81
CA THR A 143 -12.59 -14.70 10.11
C THR A 143 -12.30 -13.65 9.05
N MET A 144 -13.35 -13.17 8.39
CA MET A 144 -13.25 -12.10 7.39
C MET A 144 -13.38 -10.75 8.09
N THR A 145 -12.38 -9.90 7.93
CA THR A 145 -12.39 -8.53 8.46
C THR A 145 -12.24 -7.53 7.33
N PRO A 146 -12.93 -6.38 7.36
CA PRO A 146 -12.67 -5.31 6.41
C PRO A 146 -11.23 -4.80 6.59
N ARG A 147 -10.41 -4.91 5.55
CA ARG A 147 -9.02 -4.46 5.53
C ARG A 147 -8.85 -3.38 4.48
N ARG A 148 -8.24 -2.26 4.87
CA ARG A 148 -7.96 -1.15 3.96
C ARG A 148 -6.73 -1.46 3.12
N VAL A 149 -6.82 -1.18 1.83
CA VAL A 149 -5.73 -1.24 0.87
C VAL A 149 -5.63 0.12 0.19
N GLY A 150 -4.42 0.68 0.14
CA GLY A 150 -4.10 1.88 -0.64
C GLY A 150 -3.86 1.52 -2.11
N LEU A 151 -4.58 2.19 -3.01
CA LEU A 151 -4.59 1.96 -4.45
C LEU A 151 -4.44 3.30 -5.19
N VAL A 152 -3.81 3.30 -6.35
CA VAL A 152 -3.83 4.41 -7.29
C VAL A 152 -4.96 4.15 -8.28
N VAL A 153 -5.98 5.02 -8.26
CA VAL A 153 -7.15 4.96 -9.15
C VAL A 153 -7.19 6.27 -9.92
N ASP A 154 -7.26 6.21 -11.26
CA ASP A 154 -7.20 7.38 -12.15
C ASP A 154 -6.00 8.31 -11.84
N GLY A 155 -4.84 7.71 -11.57
CA GLY A 155 -3.61 8.43 -11.22
C GLY A 155 -3.62 9.10 -9.85
N LYS A 156 -4.62 8.86 -8.99
CA LYS A 156 -4.76 9.46 -7.66
C LYS A 156 -4.76 8.41 -6.55
N PRO A 157 -4.13 8.67 -5.39
CA PRO A 157 -4.22 7.81 -4.23
C PRO A 157 -5.66 7.74 -3.74
N ALA A 158 -6.14 6.52 -3.56
CA ALA A 158 -7.44 6.21 -3.02
C ALA A 158 -7.32 5.02 -2.07
N PHE A 159 -8.23 4.94 -1.11
CA PHE A 159 -8.30 3.80 -0.20
C PHE A 159 -9.56 3.00 -0.51
N ARG A 160 -9.46 1.67 -0.48
CA ARG A 160 -10.63 0.78 -0.57
C ARG A 160 -10.55 -0.29 0.52
N ARG A 161 -11.71 -0.72 1.03
CA ARG A 161 -11.84 -1.83 1.98
C ARG A 161 -12.20 -3.11 1.25
N PHE A 162 -11.46 -4.17 1.55
CA PHE A 162 -11.72 -5.52 1.07
C PHE A 162 -11.99 -6.44 2.26
N LEU A 163 -12.99 -7.30 2.16
CA LEU A 163 -13.18 -8.37 3.14
C LEU A 163 -12.11 -9.43 2.91
N ALA A 164 -11.27 -9.64 3.92
CA ALA A 164 -10.17 -10.59 3.84
C ALA A 164 -9.83 -11.18 5.22
N HIS A 165 -9.25 -12.38 5.23
CA HIS A 165 -8.76 -13.03 6.43
C HIS A 165 -7.49 -12.35 6.96
N HIS A 166 -6.55 -12.07 6.06
CA HIS A 166 -5.30 -11.38 6.33
C HIS A 166 -4.97 -10.34 5.25
N GLU A 167 -3.97 -9.51 5.50
CA GLU A 167 -3.54 -8.41 4.64
C GLU A 167 -3.15 -8.90 3.24
N GLY A 168 -2.41 -10.01 3.12
CA GLY A 168 -2.04 -10.59 1.82
C GLY A 168 -3.23 -11.05 0.97
N GLU A 169 -4.30 -11.54 1.60
CA GLU A 169 -5.54 -11.84 0.89
C GLU A 169 -6.20 -10.53 0.43
N ALA A 170 -6.23 -9.48 1.26
CA ALA A 170 -6.79 -8.18 0.87
C ALA A 170 -6.09 -7.59 -0.37
N VAL A 171 -4.75 -7.64 -0.40
CA VAL A 171 -3.93 -7.23 -1.55
C VAL A 171 -4.25 -8.09 -2.77
N SER A 172 -4.31 -9.42 -2.60
CA SER A 172 -4.58 -10.35 -3.70
C SER A 172 -5.98 -10.18 -4.28
N VAL A 173 -6.98 -9.90 -3.43
CA VAL A 173 -8.35 -9.59 -3.83
C VAL A 173 -8.40 -8.25 -4.57
N ALA A 174 -7.75 -7.21 -4.04
CA ALA A 174 -7.71 -5.89 -4.66
C ALA A 174 -7.17 -5.94 -6.09
N LEU A 175 -6.03 -6.62 -6.29
CA LEU A 175 -5.43 -6.85 -7.62
C LEU A 175 -6.41 -7.50 -8.62
N ARG A 176 -7.32 -8.35 -8.13
CA ARG A 176 -8.20 -9.17 -8.95
C ARG A 176 -9.55 -8.48 -9.23
N GLN A 177 -9.94 -7.53 -8.39
CA GLN A 177 -11.21 -6.80 -8.48
C GLN A 177 -11.07 -5.38 -9.03
N VAL A 178 -9.86 -4.82 -8.98
CA VAL A 178 -9.57 -3.47 -9.45
C VAL A 178 -8.65 -3.58 -10.65
N ASP A 179 -9.22 -3.32 -11.82
CA ASP A 179 -8.47 -3.21 -13.07
C ASP A 179 -7.48 -2.03 -12.93
N GLY A 180 -6.19 -2.26 -13.17
CA GLY A 180 -5.13 -1.26 -13.06
C GLY A 180 -4.60 -1.10 -11.65
N ALA A 181 -4.83 -2.07 -10.74
CA ALA A 181 -4.44 -1.95 -9.35
C ALA A 181 -2.92 -1.73 -9.16
N LYS A 182 -2.54 -0.47 -9.01
CA LYS A 182 -1.24 -0.06 -8.49
C LYS A 182 -1.41 0.29 -7.02
N PHE A 183 -0.53 -0.21 -6.17
CA PHE A 183 -0.64 -0.07 -4.72
C PHE A 183 0.16 1.12 -4.22
N HIS A 184 -0.27 1.69 -3.10
CA HIS A 184 0.50 2.69 -2.38
C HIS A 184 0.46 2.48 -0.87
N ASN A 185 1.43 3.05 -0.16
CA ASN A 185 1.53 2.94 1.30
C ASN A 185 1.25 4.25 2.06
N LEU A 186 0.64 5.24 1.40
CA LEU A 186 0.19 6.47 2.06
C LEU A 186 -0.76 6.17 3.23
N GLN A 187 -0.69 7.06 4.22
CA GLN A 187 -1.65 7.10 5.31
C GLN A 187 -2.59 8.30 5.12
N PRO A 188 -3.86 8.19 5.56
CA PRO A 188 -4.84 9.28 5.42
C PRO A 188 -4.46 10.58 6.14
N GLY A 189 -3.63 10.46 7.18
CA GLY A 189 -3.15 11.56 7.99
C GLY A 189 -2.10 11.08 8.98
N ALA A 190 -1.56 12.02 9.76
CA ALA A 190 -0.62 11.68 10.81
C ALA A 190 -1.34 10.92 11.94
N ALA A 191 -0.81 9.76 12.35
CA ALA A 191 -1.33 9.04 13.49
C ALA A 191 -0.90 9.74 14.79
N ALA A 192 -1.85 10.05 15.67
CA ALA A 192 -1.58 10.63 16.98
C ALA A 192 -2.36 9.90 18.07
N TRP A 193 -1.75 9.76 19.26
CA TRP A 193 -2.40 9.16 20.41
C TRP A 193 -3.50 10.08 20.96
N ASN A 194 -4.71 9.55 21.15
CA ASN A 194 -5.78 10.20 21.90
C ASN A 194 -5.86 9.54 23.29
N ALA A 195 -5.41 10.26 24.31
CA ALA A 195 -5.41 9.76 25.69
C ALA A 195 -6.82 9.51 26.24
N LYS A 196 -7.80 10.35 25.89
CA LYS A 196 -9.19 10.20 26.36
C LYS A 196 -9.88 8.98 25.75
N ALA A 197 -9.59 8.70 24.49
CA ALA A 197 -10.15 7.57 23.76
C ALA A 197 -9.31 6.28 23.86
N CYS A 198 -8.15 6.35 24.53
CA CYS A 198 -7.17 5.26 24.66
C CYS A 198 -6.84 4.57 23.32
N ARG A 199 -6.68 5.35 22.25
CA ARG A 199 -6.39 4.82 20.91
C ARG A 199 -5.66 5.83 20.04
N PHE A 200 -5.01 5.34 18.98
CA PHE A 200 -4.49 6.19 17.92
C PHE A 200 -5.61 6.65 16.98
N GLU A 201 -5.52 7.89 16.51
CA GLU A 201 -6.45 8.52 15.56
C GLU A 201 -5.65 9.22 14.46
N TYR A 202 -6.15 9.20 13.22
CA TYR A 202 -5.57 10.03 12.17
C TYR A 202 -5.95 11.49 12.37
N ARG A 203 -4.96 12.37 12.22
CA ARG A 203 -5.12 13.82 12.29
C ARG A 203 -5.02 14.44 10.90
N CYS A 204 -5.89 15.40 10.64
CA CYS A 204 -5.78 16.26 9.48
C CYS A 204 -4.45 17.03 9.51
N SER A 205 -3.75 17.10 8.38
CA SER A 205 -2.51 17.88 8.27
C SER A 205 -2.72 19.37 8.58
N LYS A 206 -3.87 19.93 8.19
CA LYS A 206 -4.23 21.33 8.46
C LYS A 206 -4.73 21.57 9.88
N HIS A 207 -5.23 20.53 10.55
CA HIS A 207 -5.83 20.62 11.88
C HIS A 207 -5.30 19.46 12.73
N PRO A 208 -4.08 19.55 13.28
CA PRO A 208 -3.44 18.44 13.98
C PRO A 208 -4.05 18.14 15.37
N GLY A 209 -4.86 19.06 15.91
CA GLY A 209 -5.48 18.93 17.22
C GLY A 209 -6.61 17.88 17.30
N GLU A 210 -7.20 17.73 18.48
CA GLU A 210 -8.23 16.71 18.75
C GLU A 210 -9.45 16.86 17.82
N PHE A 211 -9.88 18.09 17.58
CA PHE A 211 -10.99 18.39 16.67
C PHE A 211 -10.69 18.04 15.21
N GLY A 212 -9.43 17.85 14.83
CA GLY A 212 -9.07 17.41 13.48
C GLY A 212 -8.98 15.90 13.30
N ALA A 213 -9.51 15.10 14.24
CA ALA A 213 -9.66 13.65 14.07
C ALA A 213 -10.41 13.34 12.77
N LEU A 214 -9.76 12.68 11.82
CA LEU A 214 -10.37 12.33 10.55
C LEU A 214 -11.54 11.36 10.78
N ARG A 215 -12.62 11.57 10.03
CA ARG A 215 -13.78 10.68 9.97
C ARG A 215 -13.70 9.81 8.74
N GLU A 216 -14.23 8.60 8.85
CA GLU A 216 -14.22 7.64 7.73
C GLU A 216 -15.62 7.55 7.13
N LEU A 217 -15.71 7.77 5.82
CA LEU A 217 -16.88 7.48 5.00
C LEU A 217 -16.56 6.31 4.08
N VAL A 218 -17.35 5.24 4.15
CA VAL A 218 -17.18 4.05 3.30
C VAL A 218 -18.36 3.95 2.34
N SER A 219 -18.07 4.02 1.04
CA SER A 219 -19.03 3.87 -0.04
C SER A 219 -19.41 2.39 -0.25
N GLY A 220 -20.53 2.14 -0.94
CA GLY A 220 -21.04 0.77 -1.17
C GLY A 220 -20.11 -0.14 -1.98
N ASP A 221 -19.23 0.45 -2.79
CA ASP A 221 -18.17 -0.22 -3.55
C ASP A 221 -16.89 -0.46 -2.71
N GLY A 222 -16.92 -0.14 -1.42
CA GLY A 222 -15.78 -0.24 -0.50
C GLY A 222 -14.80 0.93 -0.57
N THR A 223 -15.02 1.94 -1.40
CA THR A 223 -14.18 3.15 -1.45
C THR A 223 -14.24 3.90 -0.13
N VAL A 224 -13.09 4.38 0.36
CA VAL A 224 -12.95 5.03 1.65
C VAL A 224 -12.47 6.46 1.48
N GLU A 225 -13.26 7.40 2.00
CA GLU A 225 -12.91 8.81 2.09
C GLU A 225 -12.62 9.21 3.54
N TYR A 226 -11.60 10.03 3.73
CA TYR A 226 -11.21 10.57 5.03
C TYR A 226 -11.55 12.06 5.11
N ILE A 227 -12.45 12.40 6.02
CA ILE A 227 -13.07 13.73 6.09
C ILE A 227 -12.67 14.41 7.39
N CYS A 228 -12.03 15.57 7.29
CA CYS A 228 -11.74 16.38 8.47
C CYS A 228 -13.01 17.14 8.91
N PRO A 229 -13.47 16.98 10.17
CA PRO A 229 -14.65 17.67 10.66
C PRO A 229 -14.47 19.18 10.83
N VAL A 230 -13.23 19.70 10.79
CA VAL A 230 -12.96 21.14 10.79
C VAL A 230 -12.97 21.69 9.36
N CYS A 231 -12.38 20.98 8.38
CA CYS A 231 -12.39 21.41 6.98
C CYS A 231 -13.77 21.29 6.33
N SER A 232 -14.55 20.28 6.71
CA SER A 232 -15.82 19.94 6.07
C SER A 232 -16.83 19.45 7.11
N PRO A 233 -17.27 20.34 8.03
CA PRO A 233 -18.08 19.96 9.18
C PRO A 233 -19.36 19.23 8.78
N GLY A 234 -20.11 19.76 7.81
CA GLY A 234 -21.37 19.14 7.35
C GLY A 234 -21.21 17.73 6.80
N ARG A 235 -20.10 17.43 6.11
CA ARG A 235 -19.81 16.09 5.58
C ARG A 235 -19.35 15.10 6.66
N ALA A 236 -18.81 15.61 7.76
CA ALA A 236 -18.28 14.77 8.84
C ALA A 236 -19.33 14.38 9.88
N VAL A 237 -20.52 14.99 9.83
CA VAL A 237 -21.61 14.73 10.79
C VAL A 237 -22.02 13.27 10.75
N GLY A 238 -22.10 12.64 11.93
CA GLY A 238 -22.54 11.25 12.08
C GLY A 238 -21.51 10.20 11.65
N LEU A 239 -20.37 10.59 11.09
CA LEU A 239 -19.35 9.66 10.65
C LEU A 239 -18.46 9.16 11.82
N PRO A 240 -18.10 7.87 11.83
CA PRO A 240 -17.20 7.32 12.83
C PRO A 240 -15.80 7.93 12.71
N VAL A 241 -15.07 7.98 13.84
CA VAL A 241 -13.65 8.32 13.81
C VAL A 241 -12.89 7.26 13.02
N ALA A 242 -12.04 7.70 12.10
CA ALA A 242 -11.22 6.82 11.30
C ALA A 242 -10.28 5.99 12.18
N ARG A 243 -10.28 4.67 11.96
CA ARG A 243 -9.40 3.75 12.67
C ARG A 243 -7.99 3.81 12.11
N VAL A 244 -6.98 3.92 12.98
CA VAL A 244 -5.58 3.77 12.56
C VAL A 244 -5.31 2.30 12.25
N GLU A 245 -4.78 2.07 11.05
CA GLU A 245 -4.55 0.77 10.44
C GLU A 245 -3.15 0.79 9.80
N ALA A 246 -2.52 -0.37 9.70
CA ALA A 246 -1.25 -0.49 9.00
C ALA A 246 -1.38 0.02 7.54
N ALA A 247 -0.30 0.56 7.01
CA ALA A 247 -0.24 0.88 5.58
C ALA A 247 -0.17 -0.42 4.77
N THR A 248 -0.55 -0.37 3.50
CA THR A 248 -0.14 -1.42 2.54
C THR A 248 1.39 -1.53 2.61
N SER A 249 1.91 -2.69 2.99
CA SER A 249 3.36 -2.84 3.10
C SER A 249 3.96 -3.02 1.72
N ILE A 250 4.93 -2.17 1.36
CA ILE A 250 5.71 -2.30 0.13
C ILE A 250 7.16 -2.63 0.52
N MET A 251 7.75 -3.63 -0.11
CA MET A 251 9.00 -4.25 0.35
C MET A 251 9.82 -4.82 -0.80
N GLN A 252 11.11 -5.06 -0.55
CA GLN A 252 12.00 -5.79 -1.45
C GLN A 252 11.88 -7.30 -1.24
N GLY A 253 12.04 -8.06 -2.32
CA GLY A 253 12.04 -9.53 -2.29
C GLY A 253 13.10 -10.08 -1.34
N GLU A 254 14.33 -9.59 -1.41
CA GLU A 254 15.45 -10.07 -0.59
C GLU A 254 15.21 -9.87 0.91
N PHE A 255 14.72 -8.69 1.31
CA PHE A 255 14.35 -8.44 2.70
C PHE A 255 13.23 -9.39 3.13
N MET A 256 12.26 -9.66 2.24
CA MET A 256 11.20 -10.60 2.54
C MET A 256 11.71 -12.05 2.69
N ALA A 257 12.65 -12.48 1.85
CA ALA A 257 13.28 -13.78 1.98
C ALA A 257 14.02 -13.93 3.32
N ALA A 258 14.70 -12.87 3.77
CA ALA A 258 15.42 -12.86 5.04
C ALA A 258 14.49 -12.84 6.27
N ALA A 259 13.35 -12.15 6.19
CA ALA A 259 12.46 -11.93 7.33
C ALA A 259 11.30 -12.95 7.44
N CYS A 260 11.02 -13.76 6.41
CA CYS A 260 9.87 -14.65 6.42
C CYS A 260 10.16 -15.97 7.16
N GLU A 261 9.60 -16.11 8.36
CA GLU A 261 9.74 -17.33 9.16
C GLU A 261 8.78 -18.44 8.71
N ASP A 262 7.55 -18.11 8.30
CA ASP A 262 6.49 -19.11 8.05
C ASP A 262 6.35 -19.57 6.58
N ALA A 263 7.41 -19.41 5.79
CA ALA A 263 7.43 -19.81 4.39
C ALA A 263 7.15 -21.32 4.21
N GLN A 264 6.28 -21.64 3.26
CA GLN A 264 5.87 -23.01 2.91
C GLN A 264 6.71 -23.56 1.76
N GLU A 265 6.73 -24.87 1.54
CA GLU A 265 7.42 -25.49 0.39
C GLU A 265 6.80 -25.15 -0.98
N VAL A 266 5.67 -24.44 -0.98
CA VAL A 266 5.01 -23.91 -2.17
C VAL A 266 5.06 -22.38 -2.18
N TRP A 267 5.16 -21.80 -3.37
CA TRP A 267 5.08 -20.35 -3.54
C TRP A 267 3.76 -19.82 -2.99
N THR A 268 3.84 -18.92 -2.02
CA THR A 268 2.68 -18.34 -1.34
C THR A 268 2.84 -16.81 -1.30
N PRO A 269 1.81 -16.02 -1.68
CA PRO A 269 1.84 -14.58 -1.62
C PRO A 269 1.84 -14.12 -0.16
N THR A 270 2.63 -13.08 0.09
CA THR A 270 2.71 -12.43 1.40
C THR A 270 1.75 -11.24 1.47
N ALA A 271 1.74 -10.55 2.62
CA ALA A 271 1.09 -9.27 2.79
C ALA A 271 1.87 -8.08 2.17
N HIS A 272 3.05 -8.33 1.62
CA HIS A 272 3.98 -7.30 1.18
C HIS A 272 3.98 -7.21 -0.34
N VAL A 273 3.69 -6.01 -0.86
CA VAL A 273 3.72 -5.70 -2.28
C VAL A 273 5.17 -5.47 -2.72
N CYS A 274 5.52 -5.94 -3.91
CA CYS A 274 6.81 -5.71 -4.53
C CYS A 274 7.08 -4.21 -4.72
N ASP A 275 8.23 -3.73 -4.25
CA ASP A 275 8.66 -2.33 -4.40
C ASP A 275 9.04 -1.93 -5.83
N ARG A 276 9.32 -2.89 -6.71
CA ARG A 276 9.65 -2.64 -8.11
C ARG A 276 8.42 -2.39 -8.97
N CYS A 277 7.44 -3.29 -8.93
CA CYS A 277 6.23 -3.10 -9.74
C CYS A 277 5.12 -2.38 -9.00
N GLU A 278 5.02 -2.50 -7.68
CA GLU A 278 3.87 -2.00 -6.91
C GLU A 278 2.51 -2.56 -7.38
N HIS A 279 2.50 -3.69 -8.09
CA HIS A 279 1.29 -4.35 -8.59
C HIS A 279 1.07 -5.72 -7.93
N TYR A 280 2.13 -6.43 -7.55
CA TYR A 280 2.02 -7.83 -7.09
C TYR A 280 2.52 -8.02 -5.66
N PRO A 281 1.84 -8.85 -4.85
CA PRO A 281 2.41 -9.33 -3.61
C PRO A 281 3.66 -10.18 -3.90
N ILE A 282 4.69 -10.00 -3.10
CA ILE A 282 5.88 -10.87 -3.10
C ILE A 282 5.41 -12.26 -2.71
N GLN A 283 5.82 -13.26 -3.50
CA GLN A 283 5.65 -14.66 -3.14
C GLN A 283 6.91 -15.16 -2.44
N VAL A 284 6.73 -16.01 -1.44
CA VAL A 284 7.81 -16.68 -0.72
C VAL A 284 7.65 -18.19 -0.77
N ARG A 285 8.78 -18.90 -0.68
CA ARG A 285 8.82 -20.36 -0.57
C ARG A 285 10.03 -20.79 0.24
N ARG A 286 9.87 -21.81 1.06
CA ARG A 286 10.94 -22.52 1.75
C ARG A 286 11.46 -23.67 0.88
N ARG A 287 12.76 -23.71 0.63
CA ARG A 287 13.45 -24.84 -0.03
C ARG A 287 13.59 -26.02 0.94
N PRO A 288 13.78 -27.26 0.44
CA PRO A 288 14.02 -28.44 1.29
C PRO A 288 15.20 -28.31 2.25
N ARG A 289 16.20 -27.48 1.93
CA ARG A 289 17.38 -27.20 2.78
C ARG A 289 17.17 -26.01 3.74
N GLY A 290 15.93 -25.55 3.92
CA GLY A 290 15.55 -24.50 4.88
C GLY A 290 15.68 -23.06 4.38
N ALA A 291 16.42 -22.81 3.30
CA ALA A 291 16.54 -21.48 2.72
C ALA A 291 15.18 -20.96 2.22
N VAL A 292 14.85 -19.71 2.53
CA VAL A 292 13.65 -19.04 2.01
C VAL A 292 14.02 -18.25 0.77
N GLU A 293 13.20 -18.38 -0.25
CA GLU A 293 13.29 -17.60 -1.49
C GLU A 293 12.08 -16.68 -1.58
N ALA A 294 12.28 -15.54 -2.23
CA ALA A 294 11.23 -14.60 -2.56
C ALA A 294 11.28 -14.25 -4.05
N GLN A 295 10.11 -14.03 -4.64
CA GLN A 295 10.00 -13.58 -6.03
C GLN A 295 8.81 -12.63 -6.19
N CYS A 296 8.91 -11.71 -7.13
CA CYS A 296 7.78 -10.98 -7.66
C CYS A 296 7.24 -11.71 -8.90
N PRO A 297 5.97 -12.13 -8.92
CA PRO A 297 5.37 -12.79 -10.07
C PRO A 297 5.42 -12.00 -11.38
N LEU A 298 5.60 -10.68 -11.34
CA LEU A 298 5.68 -9.83 -12.52
C LEU A 298 7.13 -9.47 -12.88
N CYS A 299 7.93 -9.03 -11.92
CA CYS A 299 9.28 -8.54 -12.19
C CYS A 299 10.31 -9.66 -12.41
N ASP A 300 10.04 -10.86 -11.90
CA ASP A 300 10.96 -12.01 -11.96
C ASP A 300 10.41 -13.11 -12.87
N GLN A 301 9.54 -12.75 -13.82
CA GLN A 301 9.21 -13.66 -14.91
C GLN A 301 10.43 -13.80 -15.82
N GLU A 302 10.86 -15.05 -16.03
CA GLU A 302 11.79 -15.41 -17.10
C GLU A 302 11.13 -15.26 -18.48
#